data_AF-A0A954BK98-F1
#
_entry.id   AF-A0A954BK98-F1
#
_cell.length_a   1.000
_cell.length_b   1.000
_cell.length_c   1.000
_cell.angle_alpha   90.00
_cell.angle_beta   90.00
_cell.angle_gamma   90.00
#
_symmetry.space_group_name_H-M   'P 1'
#
loop_
_entity.id
_entity.type
_entity.pdbx_description
1 polymer ?
#
loop_
_entity_poly.entity_id
_entity_poly.type
_entity_poly.pdbx_seq_one_letter_code
_entity_poly.pdbx_strand_id
1 'polypeptide(L)' 'LIEHGWLDPMATPDDVLAIAKEMGAAGADWQLNAHGQCVHAFTTLGANDRANGVEYSADADRRSFAHLKDFLAELF' A
#
# COMPACT_ATOMS: atom_id res chain seq x y z
N LEU A 1 0.63 9.35 -3.20
CA LEU A 1 0.78 8.40 -2.08
C LEU A 1 0.35 6.99 -2.52
N ILE A 2 1.17 5.96 -2.25
CA ILE A 2 0.85 4.53 -2.46
C ILE A 2 1.03 3.80 -1.14
N GLU A 3 0.02 3.04 -0.72
CA GLU A 3 0.05 2.21 0.50
C GLU A 3 -0.04 0.75 0.08
N HIS A 4 1.05 -0.01 0.25
CA HIS A 4 1.23 -1.30 -0.38
C HIS A 4 1.46 -2.42 0.64
N GLY A 5 0.76 -3.55 0.50
CA GLY A 5 1.04 -4.76 1.26
C GLY A 5 2.17 -5.55 0.59
N TRP A 6 3.34 -5.64 1.23
CA TRP A 6 4.56 -6.20 0.62
C TRP A 6 4.46 -7.67 0.18
N LEU A 7 3.55 -8.42 0.81
CA LEU A 7 3.33 -9.84 0.52
C LEU A 7 2.11 -10.05 -0.38
N ASP A 8 1.54 -9.00 -0.97
CA ASP A 8 0.41 -9.09 -1.91
C ASP A 8 0.81 -9.87 -3.17
N PRO A 9 0.23 -11.06 -3.43
CA PRO A 9 0.56 -11.83 -4.63
C PRO A 9 -0.02 -11.24 -5.92
N MET A 10 -0.95 -10.29 -5.83
CA MET A 10 -1.59 -9.61 -6.97
C MET A 10 -0.84 -8.34 -7.39
N ALA A 11 0.03 -7.81 -6.53
CA ALA A 11 0.87 -6.65 -6.78
C ALA A 11 2.28 -6.95 -6.26
N THR A 12 3.12 -7.52 -7.12
CA THR A 12 4.42 -8.07 -6.72
C THR A 12 5.47 -6.97 -6.49
N PRO A 13 6.61 -7.28 -5.85
CA PRO A 13 7.74 -6.34 -5.76
C PRO A 13 8.22 -5.78 -7.11
N ASP A 14 8.09 -6.56 -8.20
CA ASP A 14 8.45 -6.10 -9.54
C ASP A 14 7.46 -5.04 -10.05
N ASP A 15 6.16 -5.18 -9.73
CA ASP A 15 5.14 -4.18 -10.05
C ASP A 15 5.38 -2.87 -9.28
N VAL A 16 5.78 -2.98 -8.00
CA VAL A 16 6.18 -1.83 -7.17
C VAL A 16 7.38 -1.09 -7.79
N LEU A 17 8.38 -1.84 -8.28
CA LEU A 17 9.53 -1.24 -8.95
C LEU A 17 9.14 -0.60 -10.28
N ALA A 18 8.21 -1.21 -11.03
CA ALA A 18 7.73 -0.68 -12.29
C ALA A 18 7.02 0.66 -12.10
N ILE A 19 6.07 0.76 -11.17
CA ILE A 19 5.33 2.01 -10.92
C ILE A 19 6.25 3.10 -10.34
N ALA A 20 7.22 2.75 -9.48
CA ALA A 20 8.19 3.70 -8.96
C ALA A 20 9.04 4.34 -10.08
N LYS A 21 9.44 3.54 -11.09
CA LYS A 21 10.15 4.05 -12.27
C LYS A 21 9.26 4.95 -13.12
N GLU A 22 8.01 4.57 -13.34
CA GLU A 22 7.05 5.37 -14.12
C GLU A 22 6.81 6.74 -13.47
N MET A 23 6.52 6.77 -12.16
CA MET A 23 6.31 8.01 -11.42
C MET A 23 7.56 8.90 -11.42
N GLY A 24 8.74 8.30 -11.25
CA GLY A 24 10.02 9.01 -11.34
C GLY A 24 10.27 9.59 -12.73
N ALA A 25 10.00 8.84 -13.79
CA ALA A 25 10.15 9.32 -15.18
C ALA A 25 9.16 10.43 -15.52
N ALA A 26 7.96 10.41 -14.93
CA ALA A 26 6.96 11.46 -15.08
C ALA A 26 7.29 12.75 -14.29
N GLY A 27 8.30 12.71 -13.40
CA GLY A 27 8.60 13.82 -12.49
C GLY A 27 7.48 14.08 -11.48
N ALA A 28 6.69 13.05 -11.16
CA ALA A 28 5.60 13.16 -10.19
C ALA A 28 6.15 13.34 -8.77
N ASP A 29 5.43 14.07 -7.93
CA ASP A 29 5.64 14.04 -6.48
C ASP A 29 4.89 12.82 -5.91
N TRP A 30 5.65 11.79 -5.55
CA TRP A 30 5.10 10.51 -5.10
C TRP A 30 5.83 9.98 -3.87
N GLN A 31 5.07 9.25 -3.06
CA GLN A 31 5.55 8.56 -1.87
C GLN A 31 4.94 7.16 -1.86
N LEU A 32 5.69 6.17 -1.38
CA LEU A 32 5.24 4.79 -1.21
C LEU A 32 5.59 4.28 0.18
N ASN A 33 4.60 3.69 0.85
CA ASN A 33 4.75 3.01 2.12
C ASN A 33 4.46 1.51 1.93
N ALA A 34 5.46 0.66 2.19
CA ALA A 34 5.34 -0.79 2.12
C ALA A 34 5.12 -1.40 3.52
N HIS A 35 4.01 -2.10 3.70
CA HIS A 35 3.64 -2.79 4.93
C HIS A 35 4.10 -4.25 4.87
N GLY A 36 5.23 -4.54 5.52
CA GLY A 36 6.03 -5.76 5.31
C GLY A 36 5.36 -7.11 5.57
N GLN A 37 4.28 -7.17 6.36
CA GLN A 37 3.56 -8.41 6.69
C GLN A 37 2.17 -8.50 6.05
N CYS A 38 1.80 -7.49 5.26
CA CYS A 38 0.46 -7.33 4.70
C CYS A 38 0.38 -7.92 3.30
N VAL A 39 -0.75 -8.53 3.01
CA VAL A 39 -1.14 -9.04 1.70
C VAL A 39 -2.25 -8.15 1.12
N HIS A 40 -2.94 -8.62 0.08
CA HIS A 40 -4.06 -7.89 -0.50
C HIS A 40 -5.17 -7.61 0.55
N ALA A 41 -5.92 -6.53 0.33
CA ALA A 41 -7.06 -6.13 1.14
C ALA A 41 -6.76 -5.90 2.65
N PHE A 42 -5.55 -5.45 3.01
CA PHE A 42 -5.16 -5.24 4.40
C PHE A 42 -6.00 -4.21 5.18
N THR A 43 -6.84 -3.42 4.52
CA THR A 43 -7.79 -2.48 5.12
C THR A 43 -9.23 -3.01 5.21
N THR A 44 -9.50 -4.20 4.66
CA THR A 44 -10.86 -4.75 4.59
C THR A 44 -11.19 -5.57 5.84
N LEU A 45 -12.03 -5.02 6.71
CA LEU A 45 -12.50 -5.74 7.91
C LEU A 45 -13.12 -7.09 7.53
N GLY A 46 -12.69 -8.14 8.22
CA GLY A 46 -13.16 -9.51 7.99
C GLY A 46 -12.42 -10.28 6.89
N ALA A 47 -11.51 -9.66 6.14
CA ALA A 47 -10.58 -10.36 5.26
C ALA A 47 -9.69 -11.30 6.10
N ASN A 48 -9.74 -12.61 5.83
CA ASN A 48 -9.02 -13.61 6.61
C ASN A 48 -8.77 -14.90 5.79
N ASP A 49 -8.24 -14.74 4.58
CA ASP A 49 -7.90 -15.82 3.67
C ASP A 49 -6.47 -15.64 3.16
N ARG A 50 -5.52 -15.72 4.10
CA ARG A 50 -4.08 -15.52 3.81
C ARG A 50 -3.53 -16.53 2.82
N ALA A 51 -4.13 -17.73 2.73
CA ALA A 51 -3.74 -18.75 1.75
C ALA A 51 -3.95 -18.26 0.30
N ASN A 52 -4.98 -17.44 0.07
CA ASN A 52 -5.23 -16.77 -1.21
C ASN A 52 -4.69 -15.32 -1.25
N GLY A 53 -3.85 -14.94 -0.29
CA GLY A 53 -3.20 -13.63 -0.25
C GLY A 53 -4.12 -12.47 0.14
N VAL A 54 -5.19 -12.72 0.90
CA VAL A 54 -6.15 -11.70 1.32
C VAL A 54 -6.30 -11.73 2.85
N GLU A 55 -5.90 -10.68 3.56
CA GLU A 55 -5.95 -10.68 5.03
C GLU A 55 -5.97 -9.26 5.59
N TYR A 56 -6.84 -9.00 6.55
CA TYR A 56 -6.92 -7.75 7.28
C TYR A 56 -5.71 -7.55 8.21
N SER A 57 -5.18 -6.32 8.25
CA SER A 57 -4.16 -5.93 9.22
C SER A 57 -4.52 -4.61 9.88
N ALA A 58 -4.93 -4.69 11.15
CA ALA A 58 -5.31 -3.51 11.94
C ALA A 58 -4.22 -2.44 12.03
N ASP A 59 -2.95 -2.85 12.10
CA ASP A 59 -1.83 -1.91 12.15
C ASP A 59 -1.60 -1.21 10.81
N ALA A 60 -1.65 -1.95 9.69
CA ALA A 60 -1.44 -1.35 8.38
C ALA A 60 -2.63 -0.48 7.96
N ASP A 61 -3.86 -0.87 8.30
CA ASP A 61 -5.07 -0.06 8.13
C ASP A 61 -4.96 1.28 8.88
N ARG A 62 -4.64 1.24 10.18
CA ARG A 62 -4.47 2.46 10.97
C ARG A 62 -3.34 3.36 10.44
N ARG A 63 -2.21 2.78 10.01
CA ARG A 63 -1.04 3.54 9.51
C ARG A 63 -1.31 4.14 8.14
N SER A 64 -1.82 3.35 7.20
CA SER A 64 -2.13 3.81 5.84
C SER A 64 -3.14 4.95 5.86
N PHE A 65 -4.15 4.87 6.74
CA PHE A 65 -5.12 5.94 6.90
C PHE A 65 -4.52 7.19 7.56
N ALA A 66 -3.57 7.03 8.48
CA ALA A 66 -2.84 8.18 9.04
C ALA A 66 -2.03 8.90 7.95
N HIS A 67 -1.27 8.16 7.15
CA HIS A 67 -0.50 8.73 6.04
C HIS A 67 -1.40 9.41 5.00
N LEU A 68 -2.57 8.82 4.68
CA LEU A 68 -3.55 9.46 3.79
C LEU A 68 -4.00 10.82 4.32
N LYS A 69 -4.32 10.92 5.61
CA LYS A 69 -4.73 12.20 6.20
C LYS A 69 -3.61 13.24 6.15
N ASP A 70 -2.39 12.84 6.48
CA ASP A 70 -1.23 13.74 6.46
C ASP A 70 -0.95 14.23 5.03
N PHE A 71 -0.99 13.33 4.05
CA PHE A 71 -0.84 13.67 2.64
C PHE A 71 -1.93 14.64 2.14
N LEU A 72 -3.19 14.44 2.53
CA LEU A 72 -4.26 15.35 2.15
C LEU A 72 -4.17 16.71 2.84
N ALA A 73 -3.74 16.75 4.11
CA ALA A 73 -3.55 17.99 4.85
C ALA A 73 -2.38 18.85 4.33
N GLU A 74 -1.42 18.24 3.65
CA GLU A 74 -0.34 18.97 2.95
C GLU A 74 -0.88 19.70 1.69
N LEU A 75 -1.90 19.15 1.05
CA LEU A 75 -2.39 19.61 -0.26
C LEU A 75 -3.56 20.59 -0.21
N PHE A 76 -4.34 20.61 0.89
CA PHE A 76 -5.60 21.34 1.01
C PHE A 76 -5.73 22.10 2.33
#